data_AF-Q12MR0-F1
#
_entry.id   AF-Q12MR0-F1
#
_cell.length_a   1.000
_cell.length_b   1.000
_cell.length_c   1.000
_cell.angle_alpha   90.00
_cell.angle_beta   90.00
_cell.angle_gamma   90.00
#
_symmetry.space_group_name_H-M   'P 1'
#
loop_
_entity.id
_entity.type
_entity.pdbx_description
1 polymer ?
#
loop_
_entity_poly.entity_id
_entity_poly.type
_entity_poly.pdbx_seq_one_letter_code
_entity_poly.pdbx_strand_id
1 'polypeptide(L)'
;MYKILPKQEIQHNVITELSRSVRVAEQKLLTGGGAWANDREETKKEVDGLISAKHEAEALVLKELDGCYPLSLAPNTLSMLIGYLKQESDYRLRQNFSTQFDQFLPQLEAALCKSRLQSSDTISLLQTEITAFMGNVALPEVEFGMSDQQSGLLHAQIEDTSQHSYERVTKQKLIISSLENAIDNAAVNIERAPEKEQLKIAFDELRQFEKTKKEAVKKYTDALIEAKDKFSKAQQVAQRLLKLHTDMKRAFGDNDSASRALSVIELLEQLRAQLSQTRLSQLESEFNTSYHKLARKNDLDIHAKIDRNSFDVSLYDSKQRHIDRKAISAGEKQIYAIAMLDALGKVAGKKLPVVIDTPLGRLDSKHRNKLISHYFPEASEQVIILSTDTEVDAGFFDALEGSIHQSYQITFNAETQSSSIEKGYFWKKANLQEAV
;
A
#
# COMPACT_ATOMS: atom_id res chain seq x y z
N MET A 1 -15.86 6.96 21.00
CA MET A 1 -15.25 6.45 19.75
C MET A 1 -14.19 5.44 20.16
N TYR A 2 -14.60 4.18 20.33
CA TYR A 2 -13.71 3.12 20.84
C TYR A 2 -12.72 2.74 19.74
N LYS A 3 -11.42 2.98 19.97
CA LYS A 3 -10.35 2.40 19.15
C LYS A 3 -10.52 0.89 19.18
N ILE A 4 -10.82 0.32 18.02
CA ILE A 4 -10.75 -1.12 17.79
C ILE A 4 -9.34 -1.54 18.21
N LEU A 5 -9.24 -2.61 19.02
CA LEU A 5 -7.97 -3.06 19.59
C LEU A 5 -6.93 -3.25 18.47
N PRO A 6 -5.68 -2.77 18.62
CA PRO A 6 -4.67 -2.76 17.56
C PRO A 6 -4.40 -4.16 16.96
N LYS A 7 -4.62 -5.23 17.73
CA LYS A 7 -4.53 -6.62 17.24
C LYS A 7 -5.58 -6.98 16.18
N GLN A 8 -6.79 -6.42 16.25
CA GLN A 8 -7.87 -6.72 15.32
C GLN A 8 -7.69 -5.96 13.99
N GLU A 9 -7.20 -4.73 14.04
CA GLU A 9 -6.79 -3.97 12.84
C GLU A 9 -5.64 -4.66 12.09
N ILE A 10 -4.64 -5.17 12.82
CA ILE A 10 -3.53 -5.93 12.23
C ILE A 10 -4.05 -7.18 11.49
N GLN A 11 -4.97 -7.95 12.09
CA GLN A 11 -5.53 -9.13 11.44
C GLN A 11 -6.42 -8.79 10.24
N HIS A 12 -7.17 -7.68 10.30
CA HIS A 12 -7.94 -7.20 9.16
C HIS A 12 -7.02 -6.87 7.98
N ASN A 13 -5.95 -6.11 8.22
CA ASN A 13 -4.96 -5.74 7.20
C ASN A 13 -4.29 -6.95 6.53
N VAL A 14 -3.97 -7.99 7.32
CA VAL A 14 -3.43 -9.25 6.79
C VAL A 14 -4.42 -9.95 5.87
N ILE A 15 -5.72 -9.94 6.20
CA ILE A 15 -6.77 -10.51 5.33
C ILE A 15 -6.91 -9.70 4.04
N THR A 16 -6.81 -8.36 4.10
CA THR A 16 -6.87 -7.50 2.91
C THR A 16 -5.69 -7.74 1.98
N GLU A 17 -4.48 -7.86 2.53
CA GLU A 17 -3.26 -8.15 1.77
C GLU A 17 -3.31 -9.54 1.13
N LEU A 18 -3.73 -10.57 1.88
CA LEU A 18 -3.94 -11.92 1.34
C LEU A 18 -5.04 -11.93 0.25
N SER A 19 -6.10 -11.15 0.41
CA SER A 19 -7.16 -11.04 -0.60
C SER A 19 -6.67 -10.38 -1.88
N ARG A 20 -5.78 -9.38 -1.76
CA ARG A 20 -5.10 -8.78 -2.91
C ARG A 20 -4.19 -9.79 -3.60
N SER A 21 -3.40 -10.56 -2.85
CA SER A 21 -2.51 -11.59 -3.41
C SER A 21 -3.28 -12.69 -4.13
N VAL A 22 -4.42 -13.15 -3.57
CA VAL A 22 -5.34 -14.09 -4.25
C VAL A 22 -5.83 -13.50 -5.56
N ARG A 23 -6.30 -12.25 -5.58
CA ARG A 23 -6.81 -11.61 -6.80
C ARG A 23 -5.74 -11.45 -7.88
N VAL A 24 -4.49 -11.17 -7.50
CA VAL A 24 -3.35 -11.12 -8.43
C VAL A 24 -3.04 -12.51 -8.99
N ALA A 25 -3.05 -13.55 -8.14
CA ALA A 25 -2.84 -14.94 -8.58
C ALA A 25 -3.97 -15.42 -9.51
N GLU A 26 -5.24 -15.11 -9.19
CA GLU A 26 -6.40 -15.37 -10.05
C GLU A 26 -6.28 -14.65 -11.40
N GLN A 27 -5.90 -13.37 -11.41
CA GLN A 27 -5.66 -12.64 -12.65
C GLN A 27 -4.55 -13.28 -13.48
N LYS A 28 -3.44 -13.68 -12.86
CA LYS A 28 -2.35 -14.40 -13.54
C LYS A 28 -2.84 -15.71 -14.16
N LEU A 29 -3.71 -16.43 -13.47
CA LEU A 29 -4.27 -17.71 -13.93
C LEU A 29 -5.29 -17.51 -15.09
N LEU A 30 -6.08 -16.43 -15.02
CA LEU A 30 -6.98 -16.01 -16.09
C LEU A 30 -6.22 -15.57 -17.35
N THR A 31 -5.18 -14.74 -17.18
CA THR A 31 -4.30 -14.32 -18.28
C THR A 31 -3.43 -15.46 -18.81
N GLY A 32 -3.07 -16.41 -17.94
CA GLY A 32 -2.24 -17.58 -18.22
C GLY A 32 -3.02 -18.80 -18.70
N GLY A 33 -4.25 -18.63 -19.19
CA GLY A 33 -4.91 -19.68 -19.98
C GLY A 33 -5.54 -20.82 -19.18
N GLY A 34 -6.19 -20.54 -18.05
CA GLY A 34 -7.05 -21.54 -17.39
C GLY A 34 -8.12 -22.15 -18.31
N ALA A 35 -8.59 -21.41 -19.32
CA ALA A 35 -9.49 -21.92 -20.37
C ALA A 35 -8.76 -22.74 -21.46
N TRP A 36 -7.44 -22.55 -21.62
CA TRP A 36 -6.66 -23.06 -22.74
C TRP A 36 -6.18 -24.50 -22.52
N ALA A 37 -6.19 -25.00 -21.28
CA ALA A 37 -5.74 -26.36 -20.98
C ALA A 37 -6.67 -27.44 -21.56
N ASN A 38 -7.99 -27.23 -21.50
CA ASN A 38 -8.97 -28.08 -22.18
C ASN A 38 -8.95 -27.83 -23.70
N ASP A 39 -8.83 -26.57 -24.09
CA ASP A 39 -8.76 -26.15 -25.50
C ASP A 39 -7.55 -26.78 -26.21
N ARG A 40 -6.42 -26.99 -25.52
CA ARG A 40 -5.20 -27.58 -26.11
C ARG A 40 -5.35 -29.05 -26.52
N GLU A 41 -6.07 -29.86 -25.73
CA GLU A 41 -6.31 -31.27 -26.10
C GLU A 41 -7.33 -31.40 -27.22
N GLU A 42 -8.33 -30.51 -27.25
CA GLU A 42 -9.34 -30.42 -28.29
C GLU A 42 -8.74 -29.92 -29.62
N THR A 43 -8.00 -28.81 -29.58
CA THR A 43 -7.26 -28.26 -30.74
C THR A 43 -6.20 -29.23 -31.26
N LYS A 44 -5.55 -30.04 -30.41
CA LYS A 44 -4.62 -31.07 -30.87
C LYS A 44 -5.32 -32.18 -31.66
N LYS A 45 -6.50 -32.63 -31.21
CA LYS A 45 -7.33 -33.58 -31.96
C LYS A 45 -7.82 -32.99 -33.28
N GLU A 46 -8.18 -31.71 -33.27
CA GLU A 46 -8.58 -30.99 -34.47
C GLU A 46 -7.43 -30.90 -35.49
N VAL A 47 -6.21 -30.59 -35.05
CA VAL A 47 -5.00 -30.59 -35.88
C VAL A 47 -4.70 -31.97 -36.46
N ASP A 48 -4.77 -33.03 -35.64
CA ASP A 48 -4.59 -34.41 -36.11
C ASP A 48 -5.63 -34.78 -37.19
N GLY A 49 -6.88 -34.29 -37.05
CA GLY A 49 -7.94 -34.42 -38.04
C GLY A 49 -7.64 -33.64 -39.34
N LEU A 50 -7.16 -32.40 -39.23
CA LEU A 50 -6.78 -31.57 -40.37
C LEU A 50 -5.60 -32.16 -41.15
N ILE A 51 -4.60 -32.70 -40.46
CA ILE A 51 -3.46 -33.40 -41.08
C ILE A 51 -3.95 -34.65 -41.83
N SER A 52 -4.86 -35.41 -41.23
CA SER A 52 -5.44 -36.59 -41.88
C SER A 52 -6.21 -36.21 -43.15
N ALA A 53 -7.02 -35.15 -43.10
CA ALA A 53 -7.74 -34.61 -44.25
C ALA A 53 -6.80 -34.07 -45.34
N LYS A 54 -5.68 -33.44 -44.96
CA LYS A 54 -4.63 -33.01 -45.89
C LYS A 54 -4.02 -34.20 -46.61
N HIS A 55 -3.65 -35.25 -45.89
CA HIS A 55 -3.09 -36.47 -46.50
C HIS A 55 -4.07 -37.16 -47.45
N GLU A 56 -5.37 -37.19 -47.11
CA GLU A 56 -6.40 -37.72 -48.01
C GLU A 56 -6.49 -36.87 -49.30
N ALA A 57 -6.43 -35.54 -49.17
CA ALA A 57 -6.44 -34.64 -50.31
C ALA A 57 -5.20 -34.78 -51.19
N GLU A 58 -4.00 -34.94 -50.60
CA GLU A 58 -2.76 -35.20 -51.32
C GLU A 58 -2.81 -36.55 -52.05
N ALA A 59 -3.36 -37.59 -51.43
CA ALA A 59 -3.52 -38.90 -52.05
C ALA A 59 -4.43 -38.86 -53.29
N LEU A 60 -5.50 -38.04 -53.25
CA LEU A 60 -6.38 -37.82 -54.42
C LEU A 60 -5.64 -37.10 -55.56
N VAL A 61 -4.78 -36.12 -55.25
CA VAL A 61 -3.95 -35.45 -56.26
C VAL A 61 -2.95 -36.44 -56.88
N LEU A 62 -2.28 -37.25 -56.06
CA LEU A 62 -1.34 -38.28 -56.54
C LEU A 62 -2.03 -39.28 -57.48
N LYS A 63 -3.26 -39.69 -57.16
CA LYS A 63 -4.05 -40.58 -58.02
C LYS A 63 -4.40 -39.95 -59.37
N GLU A 64 -4.68 -38.65 -59.41
CA GLU A 64 -4.95 -37.94 -60.67
C GLU A 64 -3.66 -37.72 -61.48
N LEU A 65 -2.51 -37.54 -60.81
CA LEU A 65 -1.18 -37.46 -61.44
C LEU A 65 -0.78 -38.75 -62.15
N ASP A 66 -1.15 -39.92 -61.60
CA ASP A 66 -0.98 -41.22 -62.26
C ASP A 66 -1.95 -41.43 -63.46
N GLY A 67 -2.94 -40.54 -63.61
CA GLY A 67 -3.97 -40.59 -64.63
C GLY A 67 -3.71 -39.71 -65.85
N CYS A 68 -4.77 -39.10 -66.39
CA CYS A 68 -4.71 -38.24 -67.58
C CYS A 68 -4.39 -36.77 -67.26
N TYR A 69 -4.13 -36.41 -65.99
CA TYR A 69 -3.75 -35.04 -65.61
C TYR A 69 -2.50 -34.53 -66.35
N PRO A 70 -1.39 -35.31 -66.49
CA PRO A 70 -0.19 -34.81 -67.17
C PRO A 70 -0.43 -34.35 -68.60
N LEU A 71 -1.42 -34.94 -69.28
CA LEU A 71 -1.83 -34.53 -70.63
C LEU A 71 -2.39 -33.10 -70.62
N SER A 72 -3.16 -32.73 -69.60
CA SER A 72 -3.73 -31.37 -69.49
C SER A 72 -2.69 -30.24 -69.39
N LEU A 73 -1.42 -30.56 -69.07
CA LEU A 73 -0.34 -29.58 -68.93
C LEU A 73 0.20 -29.07 -70.27
N ALA A 74 -0.10 -29.75 -71.39
CA ALA A 74 0.42 -29.40 -72.72
C ALA A 74 -0.70 -29.26 -73.78
N PRO A 75 -1.69 -28.35 -73.58
CA PRO A 75 -2.88 -28.27 -74.43
C PRO A 75 -2.58 -27.92 -75.89
N ASN A 76 -1.59 -27.05 -76.13
CA ASN A 76 -1.20 -26.64 -77.47
C ASN A 76 -0.57 -27.79 -78.27
N THR A 77 0.30 -28.58 -77.62
CA THR A 77 0.95 -29.72 -78.28
C THR A 77 -0.05 -30.83 -78.60
N LEU A 78 -0.97 -31.12 -77.67
CA LEU A 78 -1.96 -32.18 -77.85
C LEU A 78 -3.05 -31.83 -78.87
N SER A 79 -3.47 -30.56 -78.94
CA SER A 79 -4.39 -30.11 -79.99
C SER A 79 -3.76 -30.20 -81.38
N MET A 80 -2.48 -29.87 -81.53
CA MET A 80 -1.73 -30.09 -82.77
C MET A 80 -1.66 -31.58 -83.12
N LEU A 81 -1.40 -32.46 -82.14
CA LEU A 81 -1.37 -33.91 -82.33
C LEU A 81 -2.72 -34.45 -82.79
N ILE A 82 -3.83 -34.05 -82.16
CA ILE A 82 -5.18 -34.45 -82.58
C ILE A 82 -5.47 -33.98 -84.00
N GLY A 83 -5.12 -32.72 -84.32
CA GLY A 83 -5.28 -32.18 -85.67
C GLY A 83 -4.51 -32.99 -86.71
N TYR A 84 -3.26 -33.36 -86.40
CA TYR A 84 -2.43 -34.21 -87.25
C TYR A 84 -3.02 -35.62 -87.40
N LEU A 85 -3.41 -36.28 -86.31
CA LEU A 85 -3.99 -37.63 -86.35
C LEU A 85 -5.29 -37.68 -87.18
N LYS A 86 -6.10 -36.63 -87.15
CA LYS A 86 -7.32 -36.53 -87.98
C LYS A 86 -6.98 -36.38 -89.46
N GLN A 87 -5.98 -35.54 -89.77
CA GLN A 87 -5.51 -35.39 -91.14
C GLN A 87 -4.89 -36.71 -91.67
N GLU A 88 -4.15 -37.42 -90.82
CA GLU A 88 -3.56 -38.72 -91.11
C GLU A 88 -4.63 -39.81 -91.32
N SER A 89 -5.68 -39.85 -90.49
CA SER A 89 -6.80 -40.80 -90.67
C SER A 89 -7.55 -40.55 -91.97
N ASP A 90 -7.85 -39.27 -92.27
CA ASP A 90 -8.53 -38.89 -93.52
C ASP A 90 -7.66 -39.26 -94.74
N TYR A 91 -6.36 -39.07 -94.64
CA TYR A 91 -5.40 -39.47 -95.68
C TYR A 91 -5.40 -40.98 -95.89
N ARG A 92 -5.35 -41.79 -94.82
CA ARG A 92 -5.42 -43.27 -94.94
C ARG A 92 -6.75 -43.76 -95.50
N LEU A 93 -7.88 -43.15 -95.12
CA LEU A 93 -9.17 -43.50 -95.70
C LEU A 93 -9.17 -43.27 -97.21
N ARG A 94 -8.61 -42.15 -97.68
CA ARG A 94 -8.45 -41.88 -99.12
C ARG A 94 -7.50 -42.85 -99.80
N GLN A 95 -6.38 -43.21 -99.17
CA GLN A 95 -5.43 -44.17 -99.70
C GLN A 95 -6.02 -45.60 -99.81
N ASN A 96 -6.72 -46.04 -98.76
CA ASN A 96 -7.44 -47.31 -98.75
C ASN A 96 -8.54 -47.34 -99.80
N PHE A 97 -9.31 -46.24 -99.93
CA PHE A 97 -10.31 -46.10 -100.98
C PHE A 97 -9.69 -46.18 -102.38
N SER A 98 -8.57 -45.48 -102.63
CA SER A 98 -7.85 -45.57 -103.91
C SER A 98 -7.43 -47.01 -104.20
N THR A 99 -6.83 -47.69 -103.22
CA THR A 99 -6.35 -49.08 -103.40
C THR A 99 -7.52 -50.03 -103.69
N GLN A 100 -8.64 -49.90 -102.97
CA GLN A 100 -9.84 -50.71 -103.21
C GLN A 100 -10.50 -50.36 -104.56
N PHE A 101 -10.49 -49.08 -104.94
CA PHE A 101 -11.02 -48.63 -106.23
C PHE A 101 -10.18 -49.15 -107.39
N ASP A 102 -8.85 -49.08 -107.30
CA ASP A 102 -7.93 -49.63 -108.30
C ASP A 102 -8.12 -51.15 -108.47
N GLN A 103 -8.46 -51.87 -107.40
CA GLN A 103 -8.83 -53.29 -107.47
C GLN A 103 -10.22 -53.53 -108.09
N PHE A 104 -11.15 -52.58 -107.93
CA PHE A 104 -12.49 -52.65 -108.51
C PHE A 104 -12.54 -52.18 -109.98
N LEU A 105 -11.57 -51.38 -110.41
CA LEU A 105 -11.46 -50.80 -111.74
C LEU A 105 -11.55 -51.85 -112.87
N PRO A 106 -10.85 -53.01 -112.81
CA PRO A 106 -10.95 -54.04 -113.86
C PRO A 106 -12.34 -54.68 -113.94
N GLN A 107 -13.04 -54.80 -112.80
CA GLN A 107 -14.41 -55.33 -112.76
C GLN A 107 -15.40 -54.32 -113.35
N LEU A 108 -15.21 -53.03 -113.07
CA LEU A 108 -15.99 -51.94 -113.64
C LEU A 108 -15.77 -51.84 -115.16
N GLU A 109 -14.52 -51.95 -115.62
CA GLU A 109 -14.15 -52.03 -117.04
C GLU A 109 -14.84 -53.19 -117.76
N ALA A 110 -14.84 -54.38 -117.14
CA ALA A 110 -15.51 -55.57 -117.69
C ALA A 110 -17.04 -55.42 -117.74
N ALA A 111 -17.65 -54.75 -116.75
CA ALA A 111 -19.09 -54.46 -116.72
C ALA A 111 -19.50 -53.41 -117.75
N LEU A 112 -18.70 -52.35 -117.92
CA LEU A 112 -18.91 -51.28 -118.91
C LEU A 112 -18.74 -51.80 -120.35
N CYS A 113 -17.78 -52.69 -120.60
CA CYS A 113 -17.63 -53.34 -121.90
C CYS A 113 -18.88 -54.16 -122.32
N LYS A 114 -19.65 -54.69 -121.35
CA LYS A 114 -20.88 -55.45 -121.63
C LYS A 114 -22.08 -54.57 -121.98
N SER A 115 -22.10 -53.29 -121.59
CA SER A 115 -23.26 -52.40 -121.72
C SER A 115 -23.27 -51.50 -122.97
N ARG A 116 -22.32 -51.68 -123.91
CA ARG A 116 -22.25 -50.94 -125.22
C ARG A 116 -22.19 -49.40 -125.11
N LEU A 117 -21.73 -48.86 -123.99
CA LEU A 117 -21.30 -47.46 -123.88
C LEU A 117 -19.80 -47.38 -124.20
N GLN A 118 -19.37 -46.43 -125.03
CA GLN A 118 -17.97 -46.22 -125.41
C GLN A 118 -17.10 -46.03 -124.15
N SER A 119 -16.14 -46.92 -123.96
CA SER A 119 -15.57 -47.30 -122.67
C SER A 119 -14.23 -46.66 -122.31
N SER A 120 -13.67 -45.73 -123.10
CA SER A 120 -12.39 -45.06 -122.76
C SER A 120 -12.57 -43.69 -122.09
N ASP A 121 -13.52 -42.90 -122.57
CA ASP A 121 -13.63 -41.49 -122.19
C ASP A 121 -14.30 -41.32 -120.83
N THR A 122 -15.24 -42.20 -120.49
CA THR A 122 -15.87 -42.24 -119.17
C THR A 122 -14.92 -42.73 -118.08
N ILE A 123 -14.04 -43.69 -118.40
CA ILE A 123 -13.07 -44.23 -117.44
C ILE A 123 -11.93 -43.24 -117.20
N SER A 124 -11.43 -42.59 -118.25
CA SER A 124 -10.40 -41.54 -118.11
C SER A 124 -10.93 -40.29 -117.39
N LEU A 125 -12.19 -39.88 -117.62
CA LEU A 125 -12.82 -38.82 -116.84
C LEU A 125 -12.96 -39.20 -115.35
N LEU A 126 -13.40 -40.42 -115.05
CA LEU A 126 -13.48 -40.92 -113.67
C LEU A 126 -12.10 -40.99 -113.00
N GLN A 127 -11.08 -41.48 -113.70
CA GLN A 127 -9.71 -41.48 -113.22
C GLN A 127 -9.18 -40.06 -112.98
N THR A 128 -9.51 -39.11 -113.86
CA THR A 128 -9.09 -37.70 -113.74
C THR A 128 -9.75 -37.03 -112.55
N GLU A 129 -11.06 -37.20 -112.37
CA GLU A 129 -11.81 -36.65 -111.23
C GLU A 129 -11.39 -37.28 -109.89
N ILE A 130 -11.09 -38.59 -109.86
CA ILE A 130 -10.58 -39.25 -108.66
C ILE A 130 -9.14 -38.80 -108.37
N THR A 131 -8.30 -38.66 -109.39
CA THR A 131 -6.94 -38.12 -109.21
C THR A 131 -7.00 -36.66 -108.73
N ALA A 132 -7.99 -35.88 -109.18
CA ALA A 132 -8.24 -34.52 -108.68
C ALA A 132 -8.77 -34.51 -107.24
N PHE A 133 -9.67 -35.44 -106.88
CA PHE A 133 -10.14 -35.65 -105.50
C PHE A 133 -9.01 -36.08 -104.55
N MET A 134 -8.04 -36.84 -105.06
CA MET A 134 -6.84 -37.26 -104.34
C MET A 134 -5.74 -36.16 -104.32
N GLY A 135 -5.71 -35.29 -105.32
CA GLY A 135 -4.56 -34.49 -105.73
C GLY A 135 -4.22 -33.25 -104.92
N ASN A 136 -4.61 -33.14 -103.64
CA ASN A 136 -4.27 -31.95 -102.85
C ASN A 136 -4.02 -32.16 -101.35
N VAL A 137 -3.64 -33.36 -100.92
CA VAL A 137 -3.18 -33.56 -99.53
C VAL A 137 -1.79 -34.19 -99.53
N ALA A 138 -0.78 -33.35 -99.58
CA ALA A 138 0.59 -33.74 -99.26
C ALA A 138 0.71 -33.86 -97.73
N LEU A 139 0.46 -35.06 -97.20
CA LEU A 139 1.08 -35.49 -95.95
C LEU A 139 2.25 -36.40 -96.34
N PRO A 140 3.49 -35.99 -96.09
CA PRO A 140 4.65 -36.82 -96.33
C PRO A 140 4.69 -37.86 -95.20
N GLU A 141 4.47 -39.13 -95.54
CA GLU A 141 4.56 -40.28 -94.64
C GLU A 141 3.49 -40.38 -93.53
N VAL A 142 3.00 -41.60 -93.32
CA VAL A 142 2.14 -41.97 -92.21
C VAL A 142 3.03 -42.21 -90.99
N GLU A 143 3.14 -41.24 -90.07
CA GLU A 143 4.06 -41.32 -88.94
C GLU A 143 3.57 -42.21 -87.78
N PHE A 144 2.27 -42.17 -87.40
CA PHE A 144 1.81 -42.79 -86.15
C PHE A 144 1.10 -44.14 -86.32
N GLY A 145 0.56 -44.45 -87.49
CA GLY A 145 -0.02 -45.79 -87.75
C GLY A 145 -1.30 -46.16 -86.96
N MET A 146 -1.90 -45.27 -86.17
CA MET A 146 -3.00 -45.61 -85.24
C MET A 146 -4.33 -46.00 -85.91
N SER A 147 -5.12 -46.90 -85.31
CA SER A 147 -6.48 -47.21 -85.75
C SER A 147 -7.49 -46.13 -85.33
N ASP A 148 -8.65 -46.05 -86.00
CA ASP A 148 -9.72 -45.10 -85.65
C ASP A 148 -10.20 -45.26 -84.21
N GLN A 149 -10.20 -46.50 -83.70
CA GLN A 149 -10.53 -46.78 -82.29
C GLN A 149 -9.47 -46.22 -81.33
N GLN A 150 -8.20 -46.36 -81.65
CA GLN A 150 -7.10 -45.83 -80.83
C GLN A 150 -7.06 -44.30 -80.87
N SER A 151 -7.26 -43.70 -82.04
CA SER A 151 -7.35 -42.24 -82.23
C SER A 151 -8.55 -41.66 -81.46
N GLY A 152 -9.71 -42.31 -81.55
CA GLY A 152 -10.90 -41.92 -80.79
C GLY A 152 -10.72 -42.01 -79.26
N LEU A 153 -10.04 -43.06 -78.77
CA LEU A 153 -9.70 -43.18 -77.35
C LEU A 153 -8.73 -42.08 -76.89
N LEU A 154 -7.71 -41.78 -77.69
CA LEU A 154 -6.74 -40.72 -77.40
C LEU A 154 -7.42 -39.36 -77.39
N HIS A 155 -8.30 -39.10 -78.35
CA HIS A 155 -9.10 -37.88 -78.43
C HIS A 155 -9.99 -37.70 -77.19
N ALA A 156 -10.72 -38.75 -76.79
CA ALA A 156 -11.53 -38.73 -75.57
C ALA A 156 -10.68 -38.53 -74.30
N GLN A 157 -9.50 -39.14 -74.25
CA GLN A 157 -8.59 -38.96 -73.13
C GLN A 157 -8.09 -37.52 -73.01
N ILE A 158 -7.73 -36.91 -74.15
CA ILE A 158 -7.18 -35.55 -74.20
C ILE A 158 -8.27 -34.50 -73.99
N GLU A 159 -9.38 -34.54 -74.71
CA GLU A 159 -10.39 -33.47 -74.62
C GLU A 159 -11.25 -33.57 -73.36
N ASP A 160 -11.70 -34.78 -73.00
CA ASP A 160 -12.70 -34.95 -71.93
C ASP A 160 -12.02 -35.30 -70.60
N THR A 161 -11.26 -36.41 -70.56
CA THR A 161 -10.74 -36.90 -69.29
C THR A 161 -9.63 -36.04 -68.71
N SER A 162 -8.78 -35.43 -69.55
CA SER A 162 -7.68 -34.58 -69.08
C SER A 162 -8.20 -33.27 -68.50
N GLN A 163 -9.22 -32.67 -69.14
CA GLN A 163 -9.85 -31.43 -68.67
C GLN A 163 -10.56 -31.64 -67.33
N HIS A 164 -11.33 -32.73 -67.21
CA HIS A 164 -11.97 -33.08 -65.95
C HIS A 164 -10.98 -33.45 -64.84
N SER A 165 -9.83 -34.03 -65.18
CA SER A 165 -8.75 -34.29 -64.21
C SER A 165 -8.09 -32.98 -63.75
N TYR A 166 -7.86 -32.03 -64.67
CA TYR A 166 -7.35 -30.70 -64.34
C TYR A 166 -8.25 -29.93 -63.36
N GLU A 167 -9.56 -29.94 -63.60
CA GLU A 167 -10.53 -29.32 -62.69
C GLU A 167 -10.52 -29.96 -61.30
N ARG A 168 -10.43 -31.29 -61.22
CA ARG A 168 -10.34 -32.04 -59.96
C ARG A 168 -9.10 -31.68 -59.17
N VAL A 169 -7.92 -31.69 -59.81
CA VAL A 169 -6.66 -31.33 -59.16
C VAL A 169 -6.66 -29.87 -58.72
N THR A 170 -7.22 -28.96 -59.52
CA THR A 170 -7.30 -27.53 -59.16
C THR A 170 -8.18 -27.31 -57.93
N LYS A 171 -9.33 -28.00 -57.84
CA LYS A 171 -10.18 -27.99 -56.65
C LYS A 171 -9.45 -28.54 -55.43
N GLN A 172 -8.74 -29.66 -55.59
CA GLN A 172 -8.03 -30.29 -54.47
C GLN A 172 -6.86 -29.46 -53.96
N LYS A 173 -6.15 -28.76 -54.86
CA LYS A 173 -5.08 -27.82 -54.50
C LYS A 173 -5.59 -26.65 -53.64
N LEU A 174 -6.78 -26.13 -53.94
CA LEU A 174 -7.42 -25.10 -53.12
C LEU A 174 -7.77 -25.61 -51.72
N ILE A 175 -8.25 -26.85 -51.62
CA ILE A 175 -8.54 -27.51 -50.34
C ILE A 175 -7.26 -27.73 -49.53
N ILE A 176 -6.18 -28.20 -50.16
CA ILE A 176 -4.89 -28.38 -49.48
C ILE A 176 -4.39 -27.03 -48.92
N SER A 177 -4.46 -25.97 -49.72
CA SER A 177 -4.01 -24.63 -49.26
C SER A 177 -4.87 -24.10 -48.10
N SER A 178 -6.19 -24.34 -48.08
CA SER A 178 -7.02 -23.93 -46.95
C SER A 178 -6.74 -24.76 -45.69
N LEU A 179 -6.49 -26.07 -45.85
CA LEU A 179 -6.10 -26.96 -44.75
C LEU A 179 -4.73 -26.58 -44.16
N GLU A 180 -3.75 -26.23 -45.00
CA GLU A 180 -2.43 -25.76 -44.55
C GLU A 180 -2.54 -24.49 -43.71
N ASN A 181 -3.31 -23.51 -44.18
CA ASN A 181 -3.56 -22.29 -43.42
C ASN A 181 -4.27 -22.59 -42.08
N ALA A 182 -5.20 -23.55 -42.04
CA ALA A 182 -5.87 -23.95 -40.81
C ALA A 182 -4.90 -24.61 -39.82
N ILE A 183 -4.01 -25.48 -40.30
CA ILE A 183 -2.98 -26.14 -39.48
C ILE A 183 -2.00 -25.10 -38.90
N ASP A 184 -1.53 -24.15 -39.72
CA ASP A 184 -0.59 -23.12 -39.26
C ASP A 184 -1.21 -22.21 -38.18
N ASN A 185 -2.47 -21.81 -38.36
CA ASN A 185 -3.19 -21.02 -37.35
C ASN A 185 -3.39 -21.80 -36.04
N ALA A 186 -3.71 -23.10 -36.13
CA ALA A 186 -3.85 -23.95 -34.96
C ALA A 186 -2.51 -24.17 -34.24
N ALA A 187 -1.39 -24.30 -34.98
CA ALA A 187 -0.05 -24.43 -34.41
C ALA A 187 0.35 -23.18 -33.61
N VAL A 188 0.09 -21.97 -34.13
CA VAL A 188 0.33 -20.71 -33.42
C VAL A 188 -0.50 -20.63 -32.13
N ASN A 189 -1.73 -21.13 -32.14
CA ASN A 189 -2.58 -21.17 -30.95
C ASN A 189 -2.06 -22.17 -29.90
N ILE A 190 -1.52 -23.31 -30.32
CA ILE A 190 -0.91 -24.30 -29.43
C ILE A 190 0.38 -23.77 -28.80
N GLU A 191 1.23 -23.05 -29.55
CA GLU A 191 2.45 -22.43 -29.01
C GLU A 191 2.15 -21.31 -28.01
N ARG A 192 1.05 -20.58 -28.20
CA ARG A 192 0.57 -19.56 -27.26
C ARG A 192 -0.01 -20.14 -25.97
N ALA A 193 -0.35 -21.43 -25.93
CA ALA A 193 -0.88 -22.10 -24.75
C ALA A 193 0.26 -22.42 -23.76
N PRO A 194 0.28 -21.83 -22.55
CA PRO A 194 1.35 -22.06 -21.59
C PRO A 194 1.50 -23.53 -21.19
N GLU A 195 2.74 -23.94 -20.91
CA GLU A 195 3.06 -25.33 -20.55
C GLU A 195 2.33 -25.75 -19.27
N LYS A 196 1.79 -26.98 -19.26
CA LYS A 196 1.02 -27.57 -18.14
C LYS A 196 1.76 -27.48 -16.78
N GLU A 197 3.09 -27.39 -16.79
CA GLU A 197 3.96 -27.21 -15.60
C GLU A 197 3.73 -25.85 -14.92
N GLN A 198 3.67 -24.75 -15.69
CA GLN A 198 3.53 -23.39 -15.15
C GLN A 198 2.13 -23.16 -14.57
N LEU A 199 1.12 -23.78 -15.18
CA LEU A 199 -0.27 -23.75 -14.71
C LEU A 199 -0.42 -24.48 -13.36
N LYS A 200 0.26 -25.62 -13.16
CA LYS A 200 0.26 -26.33 -11.86
C LYS A 200 0.87 -25.49 -10.74
N ILE A 201 2.02 -24.85 -11.00
CA ILE A 201 2.69 -23.99 -10.02
C ILE A 201 1.76 -22.83 -9.61
N ALA A 202 1.13 -22.17 -10.58
CA ALA A 202 0.18 -21.08 -10.30
C ALA A 202 -1.06 -21.56 -9.53
N PHE A 203 -1.59 -22.75 -9.82
CA PHE A 203 -2.70 -23.35 -9.07
C PHE A 203 -2.31 -23.69 -7.63
N ASP A 204 -1.11 -24.25 -7.41
CA ASP A 204 -0.62 -24.59 -6.08
C ASP A 204 -0.37 -23.32 -5.24
N GLU A 205 0.19 -22.26 -5.82
CA GLU A 205 0.33 -20.95 -5.18
C GLU A 205 -1.03 -20.37 -4.78
N LEU A 206 -2.01 -20.38 -5.70
CA LEU A 206 -3.37 -19.91 -5.41
C LEU A 206 -4.01 -20.69 -4.26
N ARG A 207 -3.86 -22.02 -4.26
CA ARG A 207 -4.40 -22.89 -3.21
C ARG A 207 -3.76 -22.64 -1.85
N GLN A 208 -2.45 -22.33 -1.81
CA GLN A 208 -1.78 -21.91 -0.58
C GLN A 208 -2.28 -20.56 -0.07
N PHE A 209 -2.47 -19.57 -0.95
CA PHE A 209 -3.01 -18.27 -0.56
C PHE A 209 -4.46 -18.38 -0.05
N GLU A 210 -5.29 -19.20 -0.68
CA GLU A 210 -6.65 -19.44 -0.19
C GLU A 210 -6.68 -20.12 1.18
N LYS A 211 -5.79 -21.09 1.40
CA LYS A 211 -5.68 -21.78 2.70
C LYS A 211 -5.28 -20.81 3.80
N THR A 212 -4.22 -20.03 3.59
CA THR A 212 -3.73 -19.04 4.56
C THR A 212 -4.78 -17.95 4.82
N LYS A 213 -5.51 -17.51 3.79
CA LYS A 213 -6.64 -16.59 3.94
C LYS A 213 -7.76 -17.19 4.79
N LYS A 214 -8.17 -18.43 4.55
CA LYS A 214 -9.22 -19.10 5.36
C LYS A 214 -8.83 -19.21 6.82
N GLU A 215 -7.58 -19.57 7.11
CA GLU A 215 -7.07 -19.63 8.48
C GLU A 215 -7.04 -18.25 9.16
N ALA A 216 -6.62 -17.20 8.44
CA ALA A 216 -6.62 -15.83 8.95
C ALA A 216 -8.04 -15.31 9.22
N VAL A 217 -8.98 -15.56 8.30
CA VAL A 217 -10.40 -15.21 8.48
C VAL A 217 -10.99 -15.91 9.70
N LYS A 218 -10.71 -17.20 9.90
CA LYS A 218 -11.18 -17.94 11.08
C LYS A 218 -10.66 -17.34 12.39
N LYS A 219 -9.36 -17.03 12.45
CA LYS A 219 -8.76 -16.37 13.64
C LYS A 219 -9.40 -15.01 13.91
N TYR A 220 -9.69 -14.24 12.87
CA TYR A 220 -10.34 -12.94 12.99
C TYR A 220 -11.78 -13.07 13.48
N THR A 221 -12.56 -14.02 12.94
CA THR A 221 -13.94 -14.25 13.39
C THR A 221 -14.00 -14.70 14.85
N ASP A 222 -13.10 -15.60 15.26
CA ASP A 222 -13.03 -16.07 16.65
C ASP A 222 -12.70 -14.92 17.61
N ALA A 223 -11.74 -14.06 17.25
CA ALA A 223 -11.38 -12.88 18.03
C ALA A 223 -12.52 -11.84 18.11
N LEU A 224 -13.34 -11.74 17.06
CA LEU A 224 -14.47 -10.81 17.01
C LEU A 224 -15.64 -11.30 17.89
N ILE A 225 -15.87 -12.62 17.90
CA ILE A 225 -16.83 -13.26 18.81
C ILE A 225 -16.39 -13.04 20.26
N GLU A 226 -15.11 -13.30 20.59
CA GLU A 226 -14.58 -13.10 21.94
C GLU A 226 -14.71 -11.64 22.40
N ALA A 227 -14.43 -10.67 21.51
CA ALA A 227 -14.57 -9.25 21.81
C ALA A 227 -16.03 -8.84 22.05
N LYS A 228 -16.96 -9.35 21.24
CA LYS A 228 -18.41 -9.13 21.42
C LYS A 228 -18.89 -9.68 22.76
N ASP A 229 -18.40 -10.85 23.14
CA ASP A 229 -18.76 -11.52 24.38
C ASP A 229 -18.25 -10.76 25.61
N LYS A 230 -16.99 -10.28 25.57
CA LYS A 230 -16.42 -9.39 26.58
C LYS A 230 -17.18 -8.07 26.69
N PHE A 231 -17.56 -7.47 25.56
CA PHE A 231 -18.34 -6.23 25.54
C PHE A 231 -19.73 -6.41 26.17
N SER A 232 -20.43 -7.50 25.83
CA SER A 232 -21.74 -7.82 26.42
C SER A 232 -21.65 -8.01 27.93
N LYS A 233 -20.63 -8.74 28.41
CA LYS A 233 -20.35 -8.91 29.84
C LYS A 233 -20.09 -7.57 30.53
N ALA A 234 -19.24 -6.71 29.94
CA ALA A 234 -18.95 -5.38 30.48
C ALA A 234 -20.22 -4.50 30.56
N GLN A 235 -21.08 -4.55 29.53
CA GLN A 235 -22.35 -3.81 29.51
C GLN A 235 -23.30 -4.28 30.60
N GLN A 236 -23.42 -5.60 30.83
CA GLN A 236 -24.23 -6.15 31.92
C GLN A 236 -23.71 -5.72 33.29
N VAL A 237 -22.39 -5.72 33.50
CA VAL A 237 -21.76 -5.24 34.74
C VAL A 237 -22.04 -3.76 34.95
N ALA A 238 -21.89 -2.92 33.92
CA ALA A 238 -22.19 -1.49 33.99
C ALA A 238 -23.66 -1.23 34.34
N GLN A 239 -24.60 -1.95 33.73
CA GLN A 239 -26.03 -1.85 34.06
C GLN A 239 -26.32 -2.27 35.50
N ARG A 240 -25.70 -3.35 36.00
CA ARG A 240 -25.82 -3.76 37.40
C ARG A 240 -25.26 -2.71 38.35
N LEU A 241 -24.12 -2.11 38.02
CA LEU A 241 -23.49 -1.06 38.82
C LEU A 241 -24.37 0.19 38.89
N LEU A 242 -24.98 0.57 37.77
CA LEU A 242 -25.96 1.66 37.70
C LEU A 242 -27.19 1.37 38.57
N LYS A 243 -27.74 0.15 38.51
CA LYS A 243 -28.85 -0.27 39.36
C LYS A 243 -28.48 -0.24 40.85
N LEU A 244 -27.33 -0.82 41.21
CA LEU A 244 -26.80 -0.75 42.59
C LEU A 244 -26.62 0.70 43.03
N HIS A 245 -26.10 1.56 42.17
CA HIS A 245 -25.91 2.98 42.47
C HIS A 245 -27.25 3.70 42.67
N THR A 246 -28.27 3.41 41.86
CA THR A 246 -29.62 3.96 42.05
C THR A 246 -30.30 3.42 43.31
N ASP A 247 -30.09 2.14 43.63
CA ASP A 247 -30.66 1.51 44.82
C ASP A 247 -29.97 2.01 46.10
N MET A 248 -28.65 2.19 46.06
CA MET A 248 -27.91 2.92 47.10
C MET A 248 -28.43 4.35 47.23
N LYS A 249 -28.58 5.09 46.12
CA LYS A 249 -29.07 6.48 46.18
C LYS A 249 -30.49 6.58 46.76
N ARG A 250 -31.34 5.56 46.58
CA ARG A 250 -32.66 5.47 47.21
C ARG A 250 -32.56 5.09 48.69
N ALA A 251 -31.75 4.09 49.05
CA ALA A 251 -31.55 3.66 50.43
C ALA A 251 -30.88 4.73 51.32
N PHE A 252 -29.96 5.51 50.74
CA PHE A 252 -29.26 6.65 51.39
C PHE A 252 -29.92 8.01 51.09
N GLY A 253 -31.05 8.03 50.38
CA GLY A 253 -31.72 9.26 49.91
C GLY A 253 -32.61 9.91 50.97
N ASP A 254 -33.40 9.11 51.69
CA ASP A 254 -34.46 9.62 52.58
C ASP A 254 -34.01 9.88 54.03
N ASN A 255 -32.86 9.36 54.47
CA ASN A 255 -32.42 9.46 55.88
C ASN A 255 -31.17 10.31 56.16
N ASP A 256 -30.53 10.91 55.16
CA ASP A 256 -29.07 11.14 55.28
C ASP A 256 -28.54 12.49 54.76
N SER A 257 -29.38 13.49 54.48
CA SER A 257 -28.88 14.85 54.20
C SER A 257 -28.33 15.50 55.48
N ALA A 258 -29.02 15.37 56.61
CA ALA A 258 -28.56 15.88 57.90
C ALA A 258 -27.36 15.08 58.47
N SER A 259 -27.37 13.75 58.34
CA SER A 259 -26.27 12.90 58.80
C SER A 259 -25.00 13.08 57.96
N ARG A 260 -25.11 13.26 56.63
CA ARG A 260 -23.97 13.68 55.79
C ARG A 260 -23.47 15.08 56.16
N ALA A 261 -24.34 16.04 56.45
CA ALA A 261 -23.91 17.37 56.90
C ALA A 261 -23.15 17.29 58.24
N LEU A 262 -23.62 16.50 59.20
CA LEU A 262 -22.93 16.25 60.47
C LEU A 262 -21.59 15.53 60.27
N SER A 263 -21.54 14.51 59.41
CA SER A 263 -20.30 13.79 59.08
C SER A 263 -19.28 14.70 58.38
N VAL A 264 -19.74 15.63 57.53
CA VAL A 264 -18.87 16.64 56.90
C VAL A 264 -18.34 17.63 57.93
N ILE A 265 -19.14 18.05 58.90
CA ILE A 265 -18.68 18.92 60.01
C ILE A 265 -17.59 18.19 60.82
N GLU A 266 -17.82 16.94 61.20
CA GLU A 266 -16.83 16.14 61.94
C GLU A 266 -15.54 15.96 61.14
N LEU A 267 -15.64 15.65 59.84
CA LEU A 267 -14.49 15.52 58.96
C LEU A 267 -13.73 16.83 58.79
N LEU A 268 -14.42 17.98 58.72
CA LEU A 268 -13.80 19.30 58.67
C LEU A 268 -13.10 19.65 59.98
N GLU A 269 -13.65 19.25 61.13
CA GLU A 269 -12.97 19.42 62.42
C GLU A 269 -11.69 18.58 62.51
N GLN A 270 -11.75 17.31 62.09
CA GLN A 270 -10.58 16.43 62.01
C GLN A 270 -9.53 16.98 61.04
N LEU A 271 -9.95 17.46 59.88
CA LEU A 271 -9.06 18.07 58.88
C LEU A 271 -8.41 19.35 59.44
N ARG A 272 -9.19 20.25 60.06
CA ARG A 272 -8.66 21.45 60.73
C ARG A 272 -7.60 21.06 61.76
N ALA A 273 -7.91 20.06 62.59
CA ALA A 273 -7.02 19.57 63.63
C ALA A 273 -5.70 19.05 63.02
N GLN A 274 -5.76 18.21 61.99
CA GLN A 274 -4.57 17.67 61.31
C GLN A 274 -3.75 18.76 60.60
N LEU A 275 -4.41 19.68 59.90
CA LEU A 275 -3.74 20.80 59.23
C LEU A 275 -3.06 21.72 60.23
N SER A 276 -3.72 22.09 61.33
CA SER A 276 -3.10 22.88 62.40
C SER A 276 -1.86 22.19 62.96
N GLN A 277 -1.93 20.88 63.25
CA GLN A 277 -0.76 20.13 63.74
C GLN A 277 0.39 20.16 62.73
N THR A 278 0.09 19.96 61.45
CA THR A 278 1.09 19.94 60.38
C THR A 278 1.75 21.31 60.23
N ARG A 279 0.95 22.39 60.24
CA ARG A 279 1.44 23.77 60.14
C ARG A 279 2.27 24.18 61.35
N LEU A 280 1.89 23.76 62.55
CA LEU A 280 2.65 24.03 63.77
C LEU A 280 4.00 23.31 63.74
N SER A 281 4.03 22.04 63.36
CA SER A 281 5.28 21.28 63.23
C SER A 281 6.21 21.86 62.14
N GLN A 282 5.65 22.34 61.03
CA GLN A 282 6.41 23.09 60.02
C GLN A 282 6.97 24.40 60.61
N LEU A 283 6.15 25.16 61.35
CA LEU A 283 6.56 26.41 61.97
C LEU A 283 7.68 26.21 63.00
N GLU A 284 7.59 25.18 63.83
CA GLU A 284 8.64 24.81 64.80
C GLU A 284 9.97 24.46 64.08
N SER A 285 9.89 23.67 63.00
CA SER A 285 11.05 23.28 62.20
C SER A 285 11.71 24.46 61.49
N GLU A 286 10.91 25.32 60.85
CA GLU A 286 11.40 26.52 60.16
C GLU A 286 11.95 27.54 61.16
N PHE A 287 11.27 27.73 62.31
CA PHE A 287 11.77 28.58 63.38
C PHE A 287 13.14 28.11 63.86
N ASN A 288 13.30 26.81 64.14
CA ASN A 288 14.59 26.28 64.58
C ASN A 288 15.66 26.56 63.52
N THR A 289 15.38 26.29 62.25
CA THR A 289 16.31 26.52 61.13
C THR A 289 16.73 27.99 61.05
N SER A 290 15.76 28.91 61.06
CA SER A 290 16.01 30.35 61.00
C SER A 290 16.72 30.87 62.24
N TYR A 291 16.37 30.36 63.43
CA TYR A 291 17.03 30.72 64.68
C TYR A 291 18.48 30.28 64.70
N HIS A 292 18.81 29.05 64.26
CA HIS A 292 20.19 28.55 64.20
C HIS A 292 21.08 29.38 63.24
N LYS A 293 20.53 29.86 62.11
CA LYS A 293 21.24 30.75 61.19
C LYS A 293 21.62 32.06 61.89
N LEU A 294 20.70 32.64 62.66
CA LEU A 294 20.80 33.99 63.21
C LEU A 294 21.40 34.08 64.62
N ALA A 295 21.30 33.01 65.43
CA ALA A 295 21.80 32.94 66.80
C ALA A 295 23.33 32.75 66.86
N ARG A 296 23.95 33.02 68.02
CA ARG A 296 25.40 32.82 68.20
C ARG A 296 25.75 31.33 68.30
N LYS A 297 27.02 31.00 68.09
CA LYS A 297 27.54 29.61 68.14
C LYS A 297 27.31 28.91 69.49
N ASN A 298 27.09 29.69 70.56
CA ASN A 298 26.85 29.18 71.92
C ASN A 298 25.35 28.96 72.22
N ASP A 299 24.45 29.41 71.36
CA ASP A 299 22.99 29.38 71.55
C ASP A 299 22.32 28.47 70.50
N LEU A 300 23.10 27.60 69.86
CA LEU A 300 22.64 26.79 68.73
C LEU A 300 21.53 25.82 69.12
N ASP A 301 21.46 25.36 70.36
CA ASP A 301 20.57 24.25 70.75
C ASP A 301 19.20 24.71 71.31
N ILE A 302 18.72 25.89 70.92
CA ILE A 302 17.41 26.39 71.33
C ILE A 302 16.35 25.94 70.34
N HIS A 303 15.30 25.30 70.87
CA HIS A 303 14.16 24.84 70.09
C HIS A 303 12.86 25.49 70.57
N ALA A 304 12.01 25.93 69.63
CA ALA A 304 10.65 26.36 69.95
C ALA A 304 9.70 25.18 69.95
N LYS A 305 8.79 25.19 70.93
CA LYS A 305 7.60 24.33 70.97
C LYS A 305 6.37 25.22 71.12
N ILE A 306 5.38 25.00 70.27
CA ILE A 306 4.17 25.81 70.21
C ILE A 306 3.00 24.97 70.69
N ASP A 307 2.29 25.47 71.71
CA ASP A 307 1.06 24.80 72.16
C ASP A 307 -0.01 24.87 71.06
N ARG A 308 -0.62 23.72 70.77
CA ARG A 308 -1.59 23.61 69.67
C ARG A 308 -2.91 24.34 69.91
N ASN A 309 -3.26 24.55 71.18
CA ASN A 309 -4.53 25.14 71.57
C ASN A 309 -4.39 26.63 71.88
N SER A 310 -3.34 27.03 72.59
CA SER A 310 -3.11 28.44 72.96
C SER A 310 -2.20 29.20 72.01
N PHE A 311 -1.45 28.50 71.14
CA PHE A 311 -0.37 29.06 70.32
C PHE A 311 0.77 29.70 71.13
N ASP A 312 0.86 29.39 72.43
CA ASP A 312 1.96 29.88 73.26
C ASP A 312 3.27 29.21 72.85
N VAL A 313 4.28 30.04 72.57
CA VAL A 313 5.62 29.58 72.20
C VAL A 313 6.48 29.43 73.45
N SER A 314 6.96 28.22 73.71
CA SER A 314 7.90 27.91 74.78
C SER A 314 9.26 27.56 74.18
N LEU A 315 10.34 28.05 74.77
CA LEU A 315 11.71 27.80 74.31
C LEU A 315 12.39 26.76 75.21
N TYR A 316 13.11 25.84 74.58
CA TYR A 316 13.82 24.76 75.26
C TYR A 316 15.28 24.70 74.82
N ASP A 317 16.19 24.43 75.75
CA ASP A 317 17.62 24.17 75.49
C ASP A 317 17.84 22.70 75.06
N SER A 318 19.05 22.36 74.59
CA SER A 318 19.59 21.01 74.27
C SER A 318 19.16 19.92 75.26
N LYS A 319 19.03 20.28 76.54
CA LYS A 319 18.66 19.39 77.65
C LYS A 319 17.15 19.35 77.94
N GLN A 320 16.31 19.85 77.04
CA GLN A 320 14.85 19.95 77.18
C GLN A 320 14.41 20.76 78.40
N ARG A 321 15.22 21.73 78.83
CA ARG A 321 14.90 22.64 79.95
C ARG A 321 14.20 23.88 79.42
N HIS A 322 13.08 24.25 80.02
CA HIS A 322 12.34 25.46 79.68
C HIS A 322 13.18 26.72 79.96
N ILE A 323 13.29 27.58 78.96
CA ILE A 323 13.99 28.87 79.04
C ILE A 323 12.96 29.95 79.40
N ASP A 324 13.15 30.61 80.54
CA ASP A 324 12.31 31.75 80.89
C ASP A 324 12.57 32.90 79.90
N ARG A 325 11.51 33.39 79.24
CA ARG A 325 11.55 34.54 78.32
C ARG A 325 12.11 35.81 78.98
N LYS A 326 12.07 35.92 80.31
CA LYS A 326 12.68 37.02 81.06
C LYS A 326 14.21 36.95 81.12
N ALA A 327 14.79 35.76 80.96
CA ALA A 327 16.24 35.53 80.99
C ALA A 327 16.93 35.81 79.64
N ILE A 328 16.16 36.01 78.57
CA ILE A 328 16.66 36.28 77.22
C ILE A 328 17.11 37.75 77.11
N SER A 329 18.28 37.99 76.53
CA SER A 329 18.80 39.34 76.34
C SER A 329 17.94 40.17 75.37
N ALA A 330 18.03 41.49 75.42
CA ALA A 330 17.25 42.36 74.53
C ALA A 330 17.55 42.09 73.04
N GLY A 331 18.80 41.78 72.69
CA GLY A 331 19.20 41.42 71.32
C GLY A 331 18.68 40.05 70.89
N GLU A 332 18.74 39.04 71.76
CA GLU A 332 18.19 37.70 71.47
C GLU A 332 16.67 37.72 71.31
N LYS A 333 15.94 38.58 72.04
CA LYS A 333 14.49 38.77 71.83
C LYS A 333 14.18 39.26 70.42
N GLN A 334 15.03 40.10 69.85
CA GLN A 334 14.88 40.59 68.48
C GLN A 334 15.23 39.50 67.45
N ILE A 335 16.30 38.72 67.68
CA ILE A 335 16.64 37.56 66.84
C ILE A 335 15.51 36.52 66.85
N TYR A 336 14.93 36.24 68.02
CA TYR A 336 13.75 35.39 68.15
C TYR A 336 12.58 35.93 67.31
N ALA A 337 12.28 37.22 67.40
CA ALA A 337 11.18 37.83 66.65
C ALA A 337 11.40 37.72 65.13
N ILE A 338 12.61 38.00 64.65
CA ILE A 338 12.96 37.90 63.23
C ILE A 338 12.87 36.44 62.75
N ALA A 339 13.42 35.49 63.51
CA ALA A 339 13.34 34.07 63.17
C ALA A 339 11.89 33.57 63.13
N MET A 340 11.03 34.07 64.01
CA MET A 340 9.61 33.74 64.01
C MET A 340 8.88 34.34 62.80
N LEU A 341 9.16 35.59 62.44
CA LEU A 341 8.59 36.22 61.25
C LEU A 341 9.04 35.51 59.96
N ASP A 342 10.32 35.13 59.87
CA ASP A 342 10.86 34.36 58.76
C ASP A 342 10.18 32.98 58.63
N ALA A 343 10.06 32.26 59.75
CA ALA A 343 9.40 30.97 59.79
C ALA A 343 7.92 31.07 59.40
N LEU A 344 7.21 32.08 59.88
CA LEU A 344 5.82 32.35 59.50
C LEU A 344 5.70 32.66 57.99
N GLY A 345 6.60 33.47 57.45
CA GLY A 345 6.65 33.79 56.01
C GLY A 345 6.82 32.53 55.16
N LYS A 346 7.76 31.65 55.54
CA LYS A 346 8.02 30.38 54.84
C LYS A 346 6.84 29.42 54.92
N VAL A 347 6.23 29.25 56.10
CA VAL A 347 5.08 28.35 56.29
C VAL A 347 3.82 28.86 55.59
N ALA A 348 3.64 30.19 55.49
CA ALA A 348 2.50 30.79 54.80
C ALA A 348 2.49 30.47 53.28
N GLY A 349 3.64 30.09 52.70
CA GLY A 349 3.76 29.68 51.30
C GLY A 349 3.47 30.79 50.28
N LYS A 350 3.42 32.05 50.73
CA LYS A 350 3.22 33.22 49.88
C LYS A 350 4.52 34.00 49.77
N LYS A 351 4.97 34.26 48.54
CA LYS A 351 6.11 35.12 48.27
C LYS A 351 5.63 36.58 48.22
N LEU A 352 5.59 37.22 49.38
CA LEU A 352 5.17 38.62 49.52
C LEU A 352 6.40 39.51 49.67
N PRO A 353 6.37 40.75 49.14
CA PRO A 353 7.46 41.69 49.40
C PRO A 353 7.55 42.00 50.90
N VAL A 354 8.78 42.00 51.43
CA VAL A 354 9.06 42.26 52.84
C VAL A 354 9.62 43.67 52.98
N VAL A 355 9.00 44.49 53.82
CA VAL A 355 9.49 45.82 54.16
C VAL A 355 10.02 45.78 55.59
N ILE A 356 11.29 46.15 55.77
CA ILE A 356 11.97 46.16 57.07
C ILE A 356 12.33 47.60 57.40
N ASP A 357 11.76 48.12 58.48
CA ASP A 357 12.04 49.47 58.97
C ASP A 357 12.98 49.40 60.17
N THR A 358 14.06 50.19 60.14
CA THR A 358 15.10 50.26 61.17
C THR A 358 15.66 48.89 61.59
N PRO A 359 16.33 48.18 60.67
CA PRO A 359 16.60 46.75 60.81
C PRO A 359 17.55 46.38 61.97
N LEU A 360 18.39 47.31 62.45
CA LEU A 360 19.61 46.97 63.20
C LEU A 360 19.85 47.76 64.49
N GLY A 361 19.03 48.76 64.82
CA GLY A 361 19.28 49.73 65.90
C GLY A 361 19.39 49.18 67.34
N ARG A 362 19.11 47.89 67.58
CA ARG A 362 19.13 47.25 68.92
C ARG A 362 19.98 45.98 69.01
N LEU A 363 20.78 45.68 67.98
CA LEU A 363 21.58 44.46 67.88
C LEU A 363 23.08 44.75 67.97
N ASP A 364 23.82 43.84 68.60
CA ASP A 364 25.29 43.91 68.61
C ASP A 364 25.91 43.57 67.25
N SER A 365 27.19 43.91 67.06
CA SER A 365 27.91 43.73 65.80
C SER A 365 27.91 42.28 65.26
N LYS A 366 27.89 41.26 66.13
CA LYS A 366 27.87 39.85 65.69
C LYS A 366 26.50 39.46 65.14
N HIS A 367 25.43 39.87 65.81
CA HIS A 367 24.06 39.64 65.35
C HIS A 367 23.74 40.41 64.06
N ARG A 368 24.22 41.66 63.94
CA ARG A 368 24.07 42.47 62.72
C ARG A 368 24.70 41.81 61.48
N ASN A 369 25.94 41.32 61.62
CA ASN A 369 26.62 40.58 60.54
C ASN A 369 25.82 39.37 60.03
N LYS A 370 25.21 38.60 60.94
CA LYS A 370 24.43 37.41 60.57
C LYS A 370 23.13 37.76 59.83
N LEU A 371 22.42 38.80 60.27
CA LEU A 371 21.21 39.25 59.57
C LEU A 371 21.52 39.72 58.15
N ILE A 372 22.59 40.48 57.99
CA ILE A 372 23.01 41.01 56.68
C ILE A 372 23.42 39.90 55.72
N SER A 373 24.16 38.91 56.20
CA SER A 373 24.67 37.83 55.33
C SER A 373 23.67 36.70 55.09
N HIS A 374 22.74 36.43 56.01
CA HIS A 374 21.89 35.23 55.96
C HIS A 374 20.38 35.50 56.00
N TYR A 375 19.92 36.70 56.37
CA TYR A 375 18.48 37.01 56.41
C TYR A 375 18.06 37.95 55.30
N PHE A 376 18.63 39.15 55.20
CA PHE A 376 18.16 40.14 54.22
C PHE A 376 18.20 39.66 52.76
N PRO A 377 19.23 38.91 52.31
CA PRO A 377 19.24 38.37 50.95
C PRO A 377 18.22 37.23 50.71
N GLU A 378 17.81 36.52 51.76
CA GLU A 378 16.97 35.32 51.66
C GLU A 378 15.53 35.51 52.17
N ALA A 379 15.20 36.65 52.77
CA ALA A 379 13.93 36.86 53.47
C ALA A 379 12.71 36.82 52.53
N SER A 380 12.85 37.28 51.29
CA SER A 380 11.83 37.19 50.23
C SER A 380 12.46 37.46 48.86
N GLU A 381 11.69 37.29 47.78
CA GLU A 381 12.09 37.70 46.42
C GLU A 381 12.29 39.21 46.31
N GLN A 382 11.52 39.99 47.07
CA GLN A 382 11.68 41.45 47.14
C GLN A 382 11.75 41.89 48.60
N VAL A 383 12.86 42.56 48.94
CA VAL A 383 13.10 43.12 50.27
C VAL A 383 13.37 44.62 50.13
N ILE A 384 12.61 45.42 50.87
CA ILE A 384 12.79 46.87 50.96
C ILE A 384 13.29 47.18 52.37
N ILE A 385 14.50 47.72 52.47
CA ILE A 385 15.12 48.07 53.75
C ILE A 385 15.11 49.57 53.92
N LEU A 386 14.43 50.06 54.96
CA LEU A 386 14.48 51.44 55.40
C LEU A 386 15.45 51.50 56.59
N SER A 387 16.53 52.25 56.43
CA SER A 387 17.63 52.28 57.40
C SER A 387 18.20 53.67 57.53
N THR A 388 18.82 53.94 58.68
CA THR A 388 19.63 55.13 58.92
C THR A 388 21.12 54.84 58.68
N ASP A 389 21.91 55.90 58.55
CA ASP A 389 23.38 55.85 58.43
C ASP A 389 24.07 55.14 59.60
N THR A 390 23.44 55.13 60.77
CA THR A 390 23.94 54.44 61.97
C THR A 390 23.64 52.94 62.00
N GLU A 391 22.70 52.47 61.18
CA GLU A 391 22.25 51.07 61.19
C GLU A 391 22.94 50.22 60.14
N VAL A 392 22.99 50.72 58.91
CA VAL A 392 23.73 50.09 57.79
C VAL A 392 24.84 51.06 57.43
N ASP A 393 26.06 50.78 57.88
CA ASP A 393 27.26 51.56 57.58
C ASP A 393 27.92 51.13 56.26
N ALA A 394 29.05 51.75 55.90
CA ALA A 394 29.77 51.43 54.66
C ALA A 394 30.16 49.95 54.55
N GLY A 395 30.62 49.33 55.64
CA GLY A 395 31.00 47.93 55.64
C GLY A 395 29.81 46.99 55.46
N PHE A 396 28.69 47.32 56.10
CA PHE A 396 27.44 46.57 55.98
C PHE A 396 26.79 46.72 54.61
N PHE A 397 26.85 47.92 54.02
CA PHE A 397 26.37 48.17 52.66
C PHE A 397 27.18 47.37 51.63
N ASP A 398 28.52 47.37 51.74
CA ASP A 398 29.37 46.59 50.84
C ASP A 398 29.12 45.08 50.98
N ALA A 399 28.80 44.58 52.18
CA ALA A 399 28.40 43.19 52.39
C ALA A 399 27.06 42.83 51.72
N LEU A 400 26.17 43.81 51.51
CA LEU A 400 24.89 43.64 50.80
C LEU A 400 24.98 43.95 49.31
N GLU A 401 26.07 44.54 48.82
CA GLU A 401 26.18 45.07 47.44
C GLU A 401 25.80 44.04 46.37
N GLY A 402 26.19 42.77 46.54
CA GLY A 402 25.85 41.68 45.62
C GLY A 402 24.36 41.29 45.59
N SER A 403 23.54 41.79 46.52
CA SER A 403 22.10 41.53 46.63
C SER A 403 21.26 42.81 46.53
N ILE A 404 21.88 43.99 46.40
CA ILE A 404 21.19 45.26 46.22
C ILE A 404 20.93 45.50 44.74
N HIS A 405 19.65 45.54 44.35
CA HIS A 405 19.27 45.96 42.99
C HIS A 405 19.26 47.49 42.84
N GLN A 406 18.68 48.20 43.82
CA GLN A 406 18.54 49.66 43.80
C GLN A 406 18.72 50.23 45.22
N SER A 407 19.30 51.43 45.27
CA SER A 407 19.45 52.20 46.50
C SER A 407 18.92 53.61 46.31
N TYR A 408 18.16 54.09 47.30
CA TYR A 408 17.62 55.45 47.33
C TYR A 408 17.93 56.10 48.68
N GLN A 409 18.21 57.40 48.64
CA GLN A 409 18.40 58.22 49.82
C GLN A 409 17.29 59.26 49.88
N ILE A 410 16.61 59.32 51.04
CA ILE A 410 15.61 60.34 51.34
C ILE A 410 16.30 61.44 52.13
N THR A 411 16.33 62.65 51.58
CA THR A 411 16.96 63.82 52.22
C THR A 411 15.90 64.83 52.60
N PHE A 412 15.87 65.24 53.87
CA PHE A 412 14.95 66.26 54.37
C PHE A 412 15.57 67.65 54.22
N ASN A 413 14.83 68.58 53.60
CA ASN A 413 15.21 69.99 53.52
C ASN A 413 14.46 70.78 54.61
N ALA A 414 15.20 71.29 55.59
CA ALA A 414 14.65 72.04 56.71
C ALA A 414 14.07 73.41 56.33
N GLU A 415 14.55 74.04 55.26
CA GLU A 415 14.07 75.35 54.80
C GLU A 415 12.71 75.23 54.10
N THR A 416 12.52 74.18 53.29
CA THR A 416 11.28 73.96 52.54
C THR A 416 10.31 73.00 53.24
N GLN A 417 10.69 72.42 54.38
CA GLN A 417 9.96 71.38 55.12
C GLN A 417 9.50 70.21 54.24
N SER A 418 10.31 69.83 53.26
CA SER A 418 9.99 68.79 52.29
C SER A 418 11.12 67.77 52.16
N SER A 419 10.77 66.54 51.77
CA SER A 419 11.74 65.46 51.51
C SER A 419 11.91 65.24 50.02
N SER A 420 13.14 65.12 49.56
CA SER A 420 13.49 64.69 48.19
C SER A 420 14.06 63.27 48.21
N ILE A 421 13.90 62.56 47.10
CA ILE A 421 14.44 61.21 46.92
C ILE A 421 15.54 61.29 45.85
N GLU A 422 16.74 60.83 46.19
CA GLU A 422 17.89 60.78 45.30
C GLU A 422 18.35 59.32 45.11
N LYS A 423 18.88 58.99 43.93
CA LYS A 423 19.46 57.66 43.68
C LYS A 423 20.84 57.56 44.33
N GLY A 424 21.04 56.53 45.16
CA GLY A 424 22.28 56.30 45.91
C GLY A 424 21.99 55.94 47.36
N TYR A 425 23.05 55.76 48.14
CA TYR A 425 22.97 55.49 49.58
C TYR A 425 24.11 56.20 50.29
N PHE A 426 23.80 57.29 51.02
CA PHE A 426 24.70 58.14 51.82
C PHE A 426 26.04 58.51 51.16
N TRP A 427 26.99 57.59 51.10
CA TRP A 427 28.35 57.75 50.53
C TRP A 427 28.52 57.20 49.10
N LYS A 428 27.66 56.31 48.60
CA LYS A 428 27.72 55.76 47.22
C LYS A 428 26.65 56.39 46.33
N LYS A 429 27.06 57.10 45.28
CA LYS A 429 26.19 57.55 44.18
C LYS A 429 26.03 56.42 43.16
N ALA A 430 24.81 56.20 42.67
CA ALA A 430 24.51 55.09 41.77
C ALA A 430 25.36 55.13 40.48
N ASN A 431 26.16 54.09 40.22
CA ASN A 431 26.61 53.79 38.87
C ASN A 431 25.42 53.15 38.13
N LEU A 432 24.93 53.83 37.11
CA LEU A 432 23.97 53.30 36.15
C LEU A 432 24.63 52.16 35.36
N GLN A 433 24.49 50.92 35.83
CA GLN A 433 24.56 49.75 34.96
C GLN A 433 23.22 49.04 35.04
N GLU A 434 22.38 49.29 34.03
CA GLU A 434 21.21 48.48 33.73
C GLU A 434 21.68 47.05 33.48
N ALA A 435 21.30 46.12 34.36
CA ALA A 435 21.47 44.69 34.13
C ALA A 435 20.32 44.21 33.21
N VAL A 436 20.71 43.51 32.14
CA VAL A 436 19.86 42.87 31.12
C VAL A 436 18.91 41.85 31.71
#